data_AF-A0AAE1QLJ8-F1
#
_entry.id   AF-A0AAE1QLJ8-F1
#
_cell.length_a   1.000
_cell.length_b   1.000
_cell.length_c   1.000
_cell.angle_alpha   90.00
_cell.angle_beta   90.00
_cell.angle_gamma   90.00
#
_symmetry.space_group_name_H-M   'P 1'
#
loop_
_entity.id
_entity.type
_entity.pdbx_description
1 polymer ?
#
loop_
_entity_poly.entity_id
_entity_poly.type
_entity_poly.pdbx_seq_one_letter_code
_entity_poly.pdbx_strand_id
1 'polypeptide(L)'
;MKQFVRALNTDGECFQHIVSALPALSFEKIKAGVFDGPQIRALVRDQDFVRKMDDKEKGAWLSFVAVMEIFLGNKKADNYETLVATMLSAFHDLGCNMSVKLHFLYSHLDRFPENLGAVSDEQGERFHKDLKTMEDRYQGRWDKHMMADYCWSIKREFHETFHKRKSF
;
A
#
# COMPACT_ATOMS: atom_id res chain seq x y z
N MET A 1 -2.04 1.04 -4.54
CA MET A 1 -3.46 1.45 -4.66
C MET A 1 -3.76 2.89 -4.22
N LYS A 2 -3.74 3.24 -2.92
CA LYS A 2 -4.18 4.59 -2.45
C LYS A 2 -3.51 5.76 -3.18
N GLN A 3 -2.18 5.75 -3.29
CA GLN A 3 -1.43 6.82 -3.96
C GLN A 3 -1.69 6.85 -5.47
N PHE A 4 -1.75 5.67 -6.11
CA PHE A 4 -2.10 5.54 -7.52
C PHE A 4 -3.44 6.22 -7.82
N VAL A 5 -4.51 5.87 -7.09
CA VAL A 5 -5.85 6.44 -7.35
C VAL A 5 -5.91 7.93 -7.08
N ARG A 6 -5.18 8.43 -6.09
CA ARG A 6 -5.11 9.88 -5.80
C ARG A 6 -4.41 10.69 -6.89
N ALA A 7 -3.56 10.06 -7.70
CA ALA A 7 -2.87 10.71 -8.80
C ALA A 7 -3.67 10.68 -10.12
N LEU A 8 -4.74 9.88 -10.21
CA LEU A 8 -5.56 9.78 -11.40
C LEU A 8 -6.39 11.06 -11.63
N ASN A 9 -6.63 11.38 -12.89
CA ASN A 9 -7.63 12.37 -13.27
C ASN A 9 -9.04 11.84 -12.93
N THR A 10 -9.78 12.54 -12.07
CA THR A 10 -11.13 12.11 -11.66
C THR A 10 -12.13 12.06 -12.82
N ASP A 11 -11.90 12.85 -13.87
CA ASP A 11 -12.75 12.85 -15.07
C ASP A 11 -12.21 11.92 -16.16
N GLY A 12 -11.06 11.27 -15.93
CA GLY A 12 -10.41 10.36 -16.87
C GLY A 12 -11.04 8.97 -16.92
N GLU A 13 -10.85 8.28 -18.05
CA GLU A 13 -11.42 6.94 -18.27
C GLU A 13 -11.00 5.92 -17.21
N CYS A 14 -9.73 5.93 -16.78
CA CYS A 14 -9.23 5.02 -15.75
C CYS A 14 -9.99 5.18 -14.43
N PHE A 15 -10.17 6.41 -13.94
CA PHE A 15 -10.87 6.66 -12.69
C PHE A 15 -12.36 6.32 -12.80
N GLN A 16 -13.00 6.71 -13.90
CA GLN A 16 -14.43 6.42 -14.14
C GLN A 16 -14.68 4.92 -14.27
N HIS A 17 -13.74 4.16 -14.84
CA HIS A 17 -13.81 2.71 -14.85
C HIS A 17 -13.83 2.11 -13.44
N ILE A 18 -12.96 2.58 -12.53
CA ILE A 18 -12.95 2.12 -11.12
C ILE A 18 -14.30 2.38 -10.44
N VAL A 19 -14.90 3.55 -10.68
CA VAL A 19 -16.23 3.90 -10.16
C VAL A 19 -17.30 2.92 -10.65
N SER A 20 -17.27 2.57 -11.94
CA SER A 20 -18.22 1.63 -12.53
C SER A 20 -17.99 0.17 -12.10
N ALA A 21 -16.73 -0.24 -11.94
CA ALA A 21 -16.33 -1.60 -11.58
C ALA A 21 -16.62 -1.94 -10.11
N LEU A 22 -16.67 -0.93 -9.24
CA LEU A 22 -16.89 -1.09 -7.80
C LEU A 22 -18.11 -0.29 -7.31
N PRO A 23 -19.33 -0.60 -7.78
CA PRO A 23 -20.53 0.20 -7.50
C PRO A 23 -20.95 0.19 -6.02
N ALA A 24 -20.42 -0.74 -5.22
CA ALA A 24 -20.63 -0.78 -3.78
C ALA A 24 -19.81 0.27 -3.00
N LEU A 25 -18.81 0.90 -3.64
CA LEU A 25 -18.02 1.97 -3.04
C LEU A 25 -18.58 3.33 -3.45
N SER A 26 -18.61 4.27 -2.50
CA SER A 26 -18.93 5.66 -2.84
C SER A 26 -17.77 6.31 -3.59
N PHE A 27 -18.10 7.32 -4.41
CA PHE A 27 -17.11 8.13 -5.12
C PHE A 27 -16.02 8.66 -4.17
N GLU A 28 -16.39 9.16 -2.99
CA GLU A 28 -15.43 9.66 -1.99
C GLU A 28 -14.50 8.58 -1.45
N LYS A 29 -14.97 7.33 -1.27
CA LYS A 29 -14.10 6.22 -0.86
C LYS A 29 -13.09 5.89 -1.95
N ILE A 30 -13.54 5.86 -3.21
CA ILE A 30 -12.69 5.61 -4.38
C ILE A 30 -11.65 6.73 -4.50
N LYS A 31 -12.08 7.99 -4.51
CA LYS A 31 -11.21 9.17 -4.57
C LYS A 31 -10.20 9.22 -3.43
N ALA A 32 -10.60 8.84 -2.22
CA ALA A 32 -9.69 8.76 -1.08
C ALA A 32 -8.68 7.60 -1.18
N GLY A 33 -8.87 6.66 -2.10
CA GLY A 33 -8.03 5.49 -2.30
C GLY A 33 -8.29 4.38 -1.29
N VAL A 34 -9.52 4.27 -0.77
CA VAL A 34 -9.92 3.33 0.28
C VAL A 34 -10.47 2.06 -0.34
N PHE A 35 -9.64 1.01 -0.38
CA PHE A 35 -9.98 -0.30 -0.91
C PHE A 35 -9.55 -1.39 0.06
N ASP A 36 -10.27 -2.50 0.08
CA ASP A 36 -9.84 -3.75 0.73
C ASP A 36 -9.09 -4.68 -0.24
N GLY A 37 -8.48 -5.74 0.31
CA GLY A 37 -7.75 -6.73 -0.48
C GLY A 37 -8.58 -7.37 -1.61
N PRO A 38 -9.82 -7.84 -1.35
CA PRO A 38 -10.70 -8.35 -2.39
C PRO A 38 -10.98 -7.38 -3.54
N GLN A 39 -11.24 -6.10 -3.24
CA GLN A 39 -11.49 -5.06 -4.25
C GLN A 39 -10.25 -4.79 -5.11
N ILE A 40 -9.06 -4.71 -4.50
CA ILE A 40 -7.81 -4.55 -5.24
C ILE A 40 -7.59 -5.75 -6.16
N ARG A 41 -7.75 -6.98 -5.65
CA ARG A 41 -7.61 -8.21 -6.46
C ARG A 41 -8.64 -8.30 -7.58
N ALA A 42 -9.83 -7.72 -7.42
CA ALA A 42 -10.83 -7.66 -8.49
C ALA A 42 -10.31 -6.77 -9.64
N LEU A 43 -9.79 -5.58 -9.33
CA LEU A 43 -9.21 -4.67 -10.33
C LEU A 43 -7.96 -5.26 -11.01
N VAL A 44 -7.12 -5.99 -10.28
CA VAL A 44 -5.94 -6.68 -10.87
C VAL A 44 -6.36 -7.73 -11.92
N ARG A 45 -7.50 -8.40 -11.73
CA ARG A 45 -8.02 -9.40 -12.68
C ARG A 45 -8.81 -8.79 -13.84
N ASP A 46 -9.18 -7.53 -13.75
CA ASP A 46 -9.94 -6.84 -14.77
C ASP A 46 -9.02 -6.44 -15.95
N GLN A 47 -9.09 -7.20 -17.03
CA GLN A 47 -8.28 -6.91 -18.22
C GLN A 47 -8.75 -5.65 -18.96
N ASP A 48 -10.03 -5.30 -18.85
CA ASP A 48 -10.58 -4.10 -19.48
C ASP A 48 -10.13 -2.85 -18.72
N PHE A 49 -9.87 -2.94 -17.42
CA PHE A 49 -9.32 -1.83 -16.64
C PHE A 49 -8.00 -1.30 -17.22
N VAL A 50 -7.09 -2.18 -17.64
CA VAL A 50 -5.81 -1.78 -18.25
C VAL A 50 -5.99 -1.08 -19.60
N ARG A 51 -7.10 -1.35 -20.31
CA ARG A 51 -7.42 -0.70 -21.58
C ARG A 51 -7.95 0.73 -21.41
N LYS A 52 -8.35 1.10 -20.19
CA LYS A 52 -8.85 2.42 -19.82
C LYS A 52 -7.78 3.40 -19.34
N MET A 53 -6.53 2.93 -19.29
CA MET A 53 -5.39 3.70 -18.81
C MET A 53 -4.64 4.36 -19.97
N ASP A 54 -4.17 5.57 -19.75
CA ASP A 54 -3.10 6.15 -20.58
C ASP A 54 -1.74 5.46 -20.31
N ASP A 55 -0.71 5.81 -21.07
CA ASP A 55 0.61 5.17 -20.97
C ASP A 55 1.25 5.33 -19.59
N LYS A 56 1.06 6.47 -18.91
CA LYS A 56 1.62 6.72 -17.58
C LYS A 56 0.86 5.94 -16.51
N GLU A 57 -0.46 6.01 -16.55
CA GLU A 57 -1.34 5.25 -15.66
C GLU A 57 -1.06 3.75 -15.78
N LYS A 58 -0.93 3.26 -17.02
CA LYS A 58 -0.64 1.86 -17.32
C LYS A 58 0.74 1.45 -16.84
N GLY A 59 1.77 2.26 -17.05
CA GLY A 59 3.12 1.99 -16.56
C GLY A 59 3.17 1.88 -15.03
N ALA A 60 2.52 2.81 -14.34
CA ALA A 60 2.39 2.76 -12.88
C ALA A 60 1.57 1.54 -12.41
N TRP A 61 0.45 1.24 -13.07
CA TRP A 61 -0.39 0.10 -12.70
C TRP A 61 0.32 -1.24 -12.87
N LEU A 62 0.93 -1.48 -14.03
CA LEU A 62 1.60 -2.75 -14.33
C LEU A 62 2.81 -2.98 -13.42
N SER A 63 3.59 -1.95 -13.12
CA SER A 63 4.70 -2.04 -12.16
C SER A 63 4.20 -2.32 -10.73
N PHE A 64 3.06 -1.74 -10.33
CA PHE A 64 2.41 -2.07 -9.05
C PHE A 64 1.95 -3.53 -8.98
N VAL A 65 1.28 -4.03 -10.03
CA VAL A 65 0.84 -5.43 -10.11
C VAL A 65 2.04 -6.38 -10.04
N ALA A 66 3.14 -6.09 -10.75
CA ALA A 66 4.35 -6.89 -10.70
C ALA A 66 4.93 -6.99 -9.28
N VAL A 67 4.98 -5.88 -8.54
CA VAL A 67 5.42 -5.89 -7.14
C VAL A 67 4.47 -6.71 -6.25
N MET A 68 3.15 -6.59 -6.46
CA MET A 68 2.17 -7.39 -5.72
C MET A 68 2.33 -8.89 -5.92
N GLU A 69 2.58 -9.34 -7.15
CA GLU A 69 2.69 -10.76 -7.47
C GLU A 69 4.05 -11.36 -7.08
N ILE A 70 5.13 -10.59 -7.29
CA ILE A 70 6.50 -11.10 -7.25
C ILE A 70 7.19 -10.82 -5.91
N PHE A 71 6.90 -9.67 -5.28
CA PHE A 71 7.50 -9.33 -3.99
C PHE A 71 6.60 -9.73 -2.83
N LEU A 72 5.31 -9.39 -2.89
CA LEU A 72 4.35 -9.69 -1.80
C LEU A 72 3.76 -11.11 -1.89
N GLY A 73 4.19 -11.91 -2.86
CA GLY A 73 3.77 -13.30 -3.04
C GLY A 73 4.50 -14.29 -2.11
N ASN A 74 4.35 -15.57 -2.43
CA ASN A 74 4.94 -16.67 -1.63
C ASN A 74 6.46 -16.83 -1.83
N LYS A 75 7.01 -16.24 -2.89
CA LYS A 75 8.44 -16.30 -3.19
C LYS A 75 8.92 -14.94 -3.66
N LYS A 76 9.79 -14.32 -2.88
CA LYS A 76 10.55 -13.13 -3.25
C LYS A 76 11.50 -13.46 -4.41
N ALA A 77 11.32 -12.82 -5.56
CA ALA A 77 12.24 -13.01 -6.70
C ALA A 77 13.55 -12.25 -6.51
N ASP A 78 14.63 -12.72 -7.12
CA ASP A 78 15.96 -12.12 -6.99
C ASP A 78 16.03 -10.67 -7.50
N ASN A 79 15.18 -10.31 -8.47
CA ASN A 79 15.12 -8.98 -9.06
C ASN A 79 14.14 -8.02 -8.35
N TYR A 80 13.68 -8.34 -7.14
CA TYR A 80 12.67 -7.56 -6.42
C TYR A 80 13.05 -6.09 -6.22
N GLU A 81 14.33 -5.78 -5.96
CA GLU A 81 14.80 -4.40 -5.79
C GLU A 81 14.58 -3.57 -7.06
N THR A 82 14.84 -4.16 -8.23
CA THR A 82 14.61 -3.51 -9.52
C THR A 82 13.13 -3.31 -9.78
N LEU A 83 12.28 -4.28 -9.42
CA LEU A 83 10.82 -4.15 -9.56
C LEU A 83 10.26 -3.02 -8.70
N VAL A 84 10.69 -2.94 -7.43
CA VAL A 84 10.26 -1.88 -6.52
C VAL A 84 10.77 -0.51 -6.98
N ALA A 85 12.03 -0.41 -7.42
CA ALA A 85 12.57 0.83 -7.97
C ALA A 85 11.80 1.29 -9.23
N THR A 86 11.48 0.35 -10.14
CA THR A 86 10.69 0.63 -11.34
C THR A 86 9.30 1.15 -10.98
N MET A 87 8.64 0.51 -10.01
CA MET A 87 7.33 0.96 -9.52
C MET A 87 7.40 2.37 -8.93
N LEU A 88 8.41 2.68 -8.12
CA LEU A 88 8.57 4.01 -7.53
C LEU A 88 8.81 5.10 -8.58
N SER A 89 9.61 4.79 -9.61
CA SER A 89 9.82 5.71 -10.75
C SER A 89 8.52 5.96 -11.49
N ALA A 90 7.77 4.91 -11.84
CA ALA A 90 6.50 5.05 -12.55
C ALA A 90 5.45 5.81 -11.71
N PHE A 91 5.44 5.60 -10.39
CA PHE A 91 4.57 6.34 -9.47
C PHE A 91 4.95 7.82 -9.41
N HIS A 92 6.24 8.12 -9.35
CA HIS A 92 6.73 9.50 -9.41
C HIS A 92 6.31 10.18 -10.72
N ASP A 93 6.47 9.51 -11.86
CA ASP A 93 6.13 10.07 -13.18
C ASP A 93 4.62 10.28 -13.39
N LEU A 94 3.80 9.47 -12.72
CA LEU A 94 2.35 9.66 -12.63
C LEU A 94 1.95 10.81 -11.67
N GLY A 95 2.86 11.31 -10.84
CA GLY A 95 2.59 12.35 -9.86
C GLY A 95 2.08 11.81 -8.51
N CYS A 96 2.33 10.54 -8.20
CA CYS A 96 2.03 9.97 -6.89
C CYS A 96 2.95 10.55 -5.81
N ASN A 97 2.38 10.85 -4.65
CA ASN A 97 3.16 11.22 -3.48
C ASN A 97 3.77 9.99 -2.80
N MET A 98 4.99 10.14 -2.26
CA MET A 98 5.62 9.10 -1.45
C MET A 98 4.84 8.92 -0.14
N SER A 99 4.20 7.76 0.03
CA SER A 99 3.54 7.41 1.29
C SER A 99 4.51 6.77 2.28
N VAL A 100 4.15 6.74 3.56
CA VAL A 100 4.95 6.06 4.61
C VAL A 100 5.17 4.59 4.26
N LYS A 101 4.14 3.92 3.74
CA LYS A 101 4.23 2.52 3.32
C LYS A 101 5.20 2.34 2.15
N LEU A 102 5.20 3.25 1.17
CA LEU A 102 6.13 3.20 0.04
C LEU A 102 7.58 3.49 0.48
N HIS A 103 7.77 4.48 1.36
CA HIS A 103 9.08 4.79 1.92
C HIS A 103 9.61 3.62 2.75
N PHE A 104 8.79 3.05 3.63
CA PHE A 104 9.15 1.90 4.47
C PHE A 104 9.48 0.68 3.60
N LEU A 105 8.65 0.40 2.59
CA LEU A 105 8.89 -0.66 1.62
C LEU A 105 10.27 -0.50 0.99
N TYR A 106 10.58 0.66 0.43
CA TYR A 106 11.85 0.94 -0.25
C TYR A 106 13.06 0.89 0.69
N SER A 107 12.98 1.55 1.84
CA SER A 107 14.09 1.70 2.78
C SER A 107 14.46 0.41 3.52
N HIS A 108 13.58 -0.58 3.54
CA HIS A 108 13.75 -1.81 4.33
C HIS A 108 13.50 -3.09 3.51
N LEU A 109 13.70 -3.01 2.20
CA LEU A 109 13.56 -4.14 1.26
C LEU A 109 14.34 -5.39 1.66
N ASP A 110 15.52 -5.20 2.25
CA ASP A 110 16.43 -6.24 2.76
C ASP A 110 15.89 -6.96 4.01
N ARG A 111 15.00 -6.32 4.77
CA ARG A 111 14.46 -6.83 6.04
C ARG A 111 13.22 -7.71 5.86
N PHE A 112 12.62 -7.72 4.68
CA PHE A 112 11.45 -8.55 4.42
C PHE A 112 11.86 -10.02 4.21
N PRO A 113 11.16 -10.98 4.87
CA PRO A 113 11.43 -12.40 4.68
C PRO A 113 11.16 -12.86 3.24
N GLU A 114 11.72 -14.02 2.87
CA GLU A 114 11.61 -14.56 1.51
C GLU A 114 10.19 -14.95 1.10
N ASN A 115 9.32 -15.27 2.07
CA ASN A 115 7.94 -15.67 1.83
C ASN A 115 6.99 -14.76 2.63
N LEU A 116 6.56 -13.66 2.01
CA LEU A 116 5.63 -12.72 2.64
C LEU A 116 4.20 -13.25 2.67
N GLY A 117 3.78 -14.04 1.68
CA GLY A 117 2.47 -14.68 1.66
C GLY A 117 2.24 -15.67 2.82
N ALA A 118 3.30 -16.18 3.45
CA ALA A 118 3.23 -17.07 4.61
C ALA A 118 3.36 -16.35 5.97
N VAL A 119 3.76 -15.07 5.99
CA VAL A 119 3.75 -14.27 7.21
C VAL A 119 2.31 -13.88 7.48
N SER A 120 1.77 -14.25 8.66
CA SER A 120 0.36 -14.02 8.99
C SER A 120 -0.09 -12.59 8.67
N ASP A 121 -1.23 -12.48 7.97
CA ASP A 121 -1.94 -11.22 7.65
C ASP A 121 -2.07 -10.30 8.88
N GLU A 122 -2.07 -10.85 10.10
CA GLU A 122 -2.22 -10.10 11.35
C GLU A 122 -1.13 -9.04 11.58
N GLN A 123 0.12 -9.31 11.21
CA GLN A 123 1.20 -8.32 11.36
C GLN A 123 1.07 -7.19 10.34
N GLY A 124 0.73 -7.53 9.09
CA GLY A 124 0.49 -6.56 8.02
C GLY A 124 -0.73 -5.68 8.30
N GLU A 125 -1.82 -6.28 8.79
CA GLU A 125 -3.05 -5.59 9.17
C GLU A 125 -2.84 -4.68 10.39
N ARG A 126 -2.05 -5.10 11.39
CA ARG A 126 -1.69 -4.24 12.52
C ARG A 126 -0.87 -3.02 12.05
N PHE A 127 0.14 -3.25 11.22
CA PHE A 127 0.92 -2.17 10.59
C PHE A 127 0.02 -1.19 9.81
N HIS A 128 -0.99 -1.71 9.09
CA HIS A 128 -1.95 -0.90 8.37
C HIS A 128 -2.83 -0.04 9.30
N LYS A 129 -3.29 -0.59 10.43
CA LYS A 129 -4.10 0.13 11.42
C LYS A 129 -3.29 1.23 12.13
N ASP A 130 -2.06 0.93 12.52
CA ASP A 130 -1.21 1.89 13.22
C ASP A 130 -0.86 3.06 12.30
N LEU A 131 -0.47 2.77 11.06
CA LEU A 131 -0.19 3.81 10.08
C LEU A 131 -1.42 4.63 9.72
N LYS A 132 -2.61 4.03 9.63
CA LYS A 132 -3.85 4.79 9.41
C LYS A 132 -4.07 5.80 10.54
N THR A 133 -3.89 5.36 11.79
CA THR A 133 -4.02 6.22 12.98
C THR A 133 -3.01 7.36 12.96
N MET A 134 -1.77 7.08 12.55
CA MET A 134 -0.73 8.10 12.42
C MET A 134 -1.03 9.06 11.25
N GLU A 135 -1.43 8.56 10.08
CA GLU A 135 -1.81 9.40 8.94
C GLU A 135 -2.96 10.36 9.30
N ASP A 136 -3.97 9.87 10.03
CA ASP A 136 -5.12 10.69 10.46
C ASP A 136 -4.69 11.75 11.49
N ARG A 137 -3.87 11.38 12.49
CA ARG A 137 -3.37 12.30 13.53
C ARG A 137 -2.53 13.44 12.96
N TYR A 138 -1.70 13.14 11.98
CA TYR A 138 -0.78 14.12 11.38
C TYR A 138 -1.32 14.73 10.08
N GLN A 139 -2.56 14.42 9.69
CA GLN A 139 -3.21 14.91 8.47
C GLN A 139 -2.39 14.64 7.20
N GLY A 140 -1.76 13.46 7.14
CA GLY A 140 -0.87 13.07 6.05
C GLY A 140 0.48 13.80 6.03
N ARG A 141 0.80 14.66 7.00
CA ARG A 141 2.16 15.18 7.16
C ARG A 141 3.09 14.08 7.64
N TRP A 142 4.20 13.94 6.93
CA TRP A 142 5.29 13.08 7.35
C TRP A 142 6.44 13.96 7.85
N ASP A 143 6.77 13.85 9.12
CA ASP A 143 7.94 14.50 9.70
C ASP A 143 8.63 13.58 10.72
N LYS A 144 9.80 14.04 11.20
CA LYS A 144 10.57 13.32 12.23
C LYS A 144 9.78 13.09 13.52
N HIS A 145 8.74 13.88 13.81
CA HIS A 145 7.94 13.78 15.02
C HIS A 145 6.92 12.66 14.87
N MET A 146 6.25 12.55 13.72
CA MET A 146 5.38 11.42 13.39
C MET A 146 6.13 10.08 13.50
N MET A 147 7.35 10.00 12.95
CA MET A 147 8.17 8.78 13.04
C MET A 147 8.60 8.49 14.48
N ALA A 148 9.00 9.51 15.24
CA ALA A 148 9.34 9.34 16.66
C ALA A 148 8.15 8.82 17.48
N ASP A 149 6.96 9.37 17.27
CA ASP A 149 5.73 8.94 17.93
C ASP A 149 5.33 7.51 17.55
N TYR A 150 5.52 7.13 16.29
CA TYR A 150 5.27 5.76 15.85
C TYR A 150 6.26 4.76 16.46
N CYS A 151 7.55 5.07 16.47
CA CYS A 151 8.54 4.25 17.18
C CYS A 151 8.24 4.16 18.68
N TRP A 152 7.76 5.24 19.28
CA TRP A 152 7.37 5.28 20.69
C TRP A 152 6.13 4.43 20.98
N SER A 153 5.11 4.43 20.10
CA SER A 153 3.93 3.58 20.27
C SER A 153 4.28 2.09 20.22
N ILE A 154 5.13 1.68 19.27
CA ILE A 154 5.63 0.29 19.19
C ILE A 154 6.37 -0.08 20.48
N LYS A 155 7.27 0.80 20.96
CA LYS A 155 8.08 0.53 22.16
C LYS A 155 7.22 0.37 23.43
N ARG A 156 6.16 1.18 23.57
CA ARG A 156 5.21 1.06 24.69
C ARG A 156 4.47 -0.27 24.69
N GLU A 157 3.95 -0.66 23.54
CA GLU A 157 3.19 -1.91 23.39
C GLU A 157 4.06 -3.15 23.64
N PHE A 158 5.34 -3.10 23.24
CA PHE A 158 6.29 -4.16 23.51
C PHE A 158 6.58 -4.34 25.01
N HIS A 159 6.61 -3.25 25.79
CA HIS A 159 6.76 -3.30 27.24
C HIS A 159 5.49 -3.78 27.96
N GLU A 160 4.30 -3.47 27.44
CA GLU A 160 3.02 -3.96 28.00
C GLU A 160 2.81 -5.47 27.76
N THR A 161 3.45 -6.08 26.76
CA THR A 161 3.35 -7.54 26.52
C THR A 161 4.10 -8.45 27.52
N PHE A 162 4.84 -7.89 28.50
CA PHE A 162 5.50 -8.66 29.58
C PHE A 162 4.62 -8.90 30.82
N HIS A 163 3.29 -8.94 30.69
CA HIS A 163 2.44 -9.38 31.79
C HIS A 163 2.53 -10.91 31.95
N LYS A 164 3.43 -11.36 32.84
CA LYS A 164 3.43 -12.73 33.39
C LYS A 164 2.03 -13.07 33.87
N ARG A 165 1.38 -14.07 33.28
CA ARG A 165 0.22 -14.72 33.89
C ARG A 165 0.65 -15.20 35.28
N LYS A 166 0.12 -14.58 36.34
CA LYS A 166 0.07 -15.23 37.65
C LYS A 166 -1.02 -16.29 37.55
N SER A 167 -0.62 -17.54 37.48
CA SER A 167 -1.48 -18.66 37.85
C SER A 167 -1.79 -18.51 39.34
N PHE A 168 -3.07 -18.43 39.69
CA PHE A 168 -3.56 -18.73 41.04
C PHE A 168 -3.57 -20.24 41.24
#